data_AF-A0A2E6WKP6-F1
#
_entry.id   AF-A0A2E6WKP6-F1
#
_cell.length_a   1.000
_cell.length_b   1.000
_cell.length_c   1.000
_cell.angle_alpha   90.00
_cell.angle_beta   90.00
_cell.angle_gamma   90.00
#
_symmetry.space_group_name_H-M   'P 1'
#
loop_
_entity.id
_entity.type
_entity.pdbx_description
1 polymer ?
#
loop_
_entity_poly.entity_id
_entity_poly.type
_entity_poly.pdbx_seq_one_letter_code
_entity_poly.pdbx_strand_id
1 'polypeptide(L)'
;MLDWELLKKYLSILILAVILFSCSEDIKSEPEIYITPQHEIPNYENTEWINSDPISIGGQVGEGKIVLIDFWTYTCVNCIRTFPFINEWNSKYKDDGLVIIGVHTPEFEFEKKIKNIKKSVEENNLDYPIVLDNNFDIWNEFNNRYWPAKYLFNSEGQVVYAHFGEGGYIEAEKEIRKLLEEKNKDLSNKELGKIENQEIDESVFGGFYAENSGMNDKNADGERPFYRMTRELYMGSERNLSYGGVYCGNIDYYDNIGSPHNYIDDYEYSHNKFYLSGNWNNDFESVISGNNSPSENEYLSFKFRSKSVNGVFSSDNESKLFVKLDGKFLEENEAGLDISFDNKGRSYININEPKMYSLLILPEYTEKVITLLPQDKGISVFAFTFGSYEEGF
;
A
#
# COMPACT_ATOMS: atom_id res chain seq x y z
N MET A 1 33.52 17.77 -55.89
CA MET A 1 33.59 18.05 -54.44
C MET A 1 32.17 18.27 -53.98
N LEU A 2 31.58 17.32 -53.26
CA LEU A 2 30.25 17.51 -52.66
C LEU A 2 30.39 18.51 -51.51
N ASP A 3 29.52 19.50 -51.49
CA ASP A 3 29.48 20.55 -50.48
C ASP A 3 28.99 19.98 -49.14
N TRP A 4 29.94 19.80 -48.23
CA TRP A 4 29.75 19.18 -46.92
C TRP A 4 28.83 19.99 -46.00
N GLU A 5 28.75 21.32 -46.20
CA GLU A 5 27.84 22.19 -45.46
C GLU A 5 26.38 21.99 -45.92
N LEU A 6 26.17 21.79 -47.22
CA LEU A 6 24.85 21.51 -47.77
C LEU A 6 24.33 20.15 -47.26
N LEU A 7 25.19 19.13 -47.21
CA LEU A 7 24.83 17.78 -46.75
C LEU A 7 24.44 17.75 -45.27
N LYS A 8 25.16 18.50 -44.42
CA LYS A 8 24.80 18.68 -43.01
C LYS A 8 23.43 19.33 -42.86
N LYS A 9 23.14 20.37 -43.64
CA LYS A 9 21.87 21.09 -43.56
C LYS A 9 20.68 20.20 -43.91
N TYR A 10 20.82 19.32 -44.91
CA TYR A 10 19.79 18.35 -45.26
C TYR A 10 19.67 17.21 -44.24
N LEU A 11 20.78 16.71 -43.66
CA LEU A 11 20.72 15.72 -42.58
C LEU A 11 20.05 16.29 -41.32
N SER A 12 20.32 17.54 -40.95
CA SER A 12 19.70 18.19 -39.80
C SER A 12 18.20 18.39 -39.97
N ILE A 13 17.74 18.69 -41.20
CA ILE A 13 16.31 18.83 -41.52
C ILE A 13 15.62 17.45 -41.52
N LEU A 14 16.29 16.39 -42.00
CA LEU A 14 15.75 15.04 -41.95
C LEU A 14 15.63 14.52 -40.51
N ILE A 15 16.62 14.80 -39.65
CA ILE A 15 16.59 14.42 -38.23
C ILE A 15 15.50 15.21 -37.49
N LEU A 16 15.32 16.51 -37.77
CA LEU A 16 14.21 17.28 -37.18
C LEU A 16 12.84 16.79 -37.65
N ALA A 17 12.69 16.38 -38.92
CA ALA A 17 11.43 15.85 -39.43
C ALA A 17 11.08 14.47 -38.85
N VAL A 18 12.07 13.61 -38.59
CA VAL A 18 11.88 12.32 -37.91
C VAL A 18 11.55 12.51 -36.42
N ILE A 19 12.15 13.51 -35.75
CA ILE A 19 11.80 13.85 -34.37
C ILE A 19 10.39 14.45 -34.28
N LEU A 20 9.98 15.26 -35.25
CA LEU A 20 8.62 15.84 -35.28
C LEU A 20 7.54 14.82 -35.69
N PHE A 21 7.86 13.80 -36.49
CA PHE A 21 6.94 12.68 -36.76
C PHE A 21 6.92 11.62 -35.64
N SER A 22 7.95 11.58 -34.79
CA SER A 22 8.02 10.70 -33.62
C SER A 22 7.27 11.25 -32.39
N CYS A 23 6.77 12.49 -32.46
CA CYS A 23 6.11 13.16 -31.33
C CYS A 23 4.65 13.56 -31.62
N SER A 24 3.97 12.89 -32.56
CA SER A 24 2.55 13.13 -32.83
C SER A 24 1.67 11.89 -32.72
N GLU A 25 1.98 11.01 -31.77
CA GLU A 25 0.96 10.13 -31.20
C GLU A 25 0.93 10.40 -29.70
N ASP A 26 -0.04 11.20 -29.27
CA ASP A 26 -0.56 11.17 -27.91
C ASP A 26 -1.15 9.76 -27.70
N ILE A 27 -0.28 8.80 -27.39
CA ILE A 27 -0.67 7.49 -26.88
C ILE A 27 -1.16 7.74 -25.45
N LYS A 28 -2.43 8.14 -25.33
CA LYS A 28 -3.23 7.74 -24.17
C LYS A 28 -3.48 6.24 -24.31
N SER A 29 -2.46 5.42 -24.10
CA SER A 29 -2.69 4.01 -23.82
C SER A 29 -3.19 3.94 -22.40
N GLU A 30 -4.51 3.88 -22.24
CA GLU A 30 -5.06 3.12 -21.11
C GLU A 30 -4.35 1.76 -21.10
N PRO A 31 -3.98 1.22 -19.92
CA PRO A 31 -3.31 -0.07 -19.88
C PRO A 31 -4.16 -1.08 -20.65
N GLU A 32 -3.63 -1.61 -21.75
CA GLU A 32 -4.22 -2.76 -22.43
C GLU A 32 -4.11 -3.93 -21.46
N ILE A 33 -5.14 -4.11 -20.64
CA ILE A 33 -5.33 -5.31 -19.84
C ILE A 33 -5.65 -6.40 -20.87
N TYR A 34 -4.70 -7.31 -21.11
CA TYR A 34 -4.79 -8.40 -22.09
C TYR A 34 -5.75 -9.52 -21.65
N ILE A 35 -6.89 -9.14 -21.09
CA ILE A 35 -7.96 -10.07 -20.74
C ILE A 35 -9.01 -9.97 -21.85
N THR A 36 -8.78 -10.73 -22.92
CA THR A 36 -9.75 -10.82 -24.02
C THR A 36 -10.85 -11.82 -23.65
N PRO A 37 -12.08 -11.69 -24.19
CA PRO A 37 -13.19 -12.63 -23.96
C PRO A 37 -12.90 -14.09 -24.37
N GLN A 38 -11.77 -14.34 -25.05
CA GLN A 38 -11.28 -15.66 -25.45
C GLN A 38 -10.14 -16.18 -24.57
N HIS A 39 -9.63 -15.38 -23.65
CA HIS A 39 -8.62 -15.82 -22.69
C HIS A 39 -9.34 -16.46 -21.50
N GLU A 40 -9.30 -17.79 -21.41
CA GLU A 40 -9.64 -18.52 -20.19
C GLU A 40 -8.59 -18.16 -19.12
N ILE A 41 -8.84 -17.07 -18.41
CA ILE A 41 -8.03 -16.52 -17.32
C ILE A 41 -8.65 -16.95 -15.99
N PRO A 42 -7.93 -17.72 -15.17
CA PRO A 42 -7.63 -19.09 -15.53
C PRO A 42 -8.16 -20.06 -14.47
N ASN A 43 -8.24 -21.33 -14.87
CA ASN A 43 -8.49 -22.45 -13.99
C ASN A 43 -7.19 -22.77 -13.22
N TYR A 44 -6.95 -22.08 -12.10
CA TYR A 44 -5.81 -22.37 -11.23
C TYR A 44 -6.09 -23.62 -10.39
N GLU A 45 -5.93 -24.81 -10.98
CA GLU A 45 -6.17 -26.09 -10.27
C GLU A 45 -5.22 -26.33 -9.08
N ASN A 46 -4.20 -25.49 -8.88
CA ASN A 46 -3.17 -25.62 -7.84
C ASN A 46 -3.02 -24.39 -6.93
N THR A 47 -3.97 -23.45 -6.91
CA THR A 47 -3.98 -22.35 -5.92
C THR A 47 -4.82 -22.71 -4.71
N GLU A 48 -4.42 -22.22 -3.53
CA GLU A 48 -5.23 -22.35 -2.32
C GLU A 48 -6.35 -21.31 -2.32
N TRP A 49 -7.53 -21.73 -1.88
CA TRP A 49 -8.71 -20.87 -1.77
C TRP A 49 -9.24 -20.83 -0.34
N ILE A 50 -9.82 -19.68 0.02
CA ILE A 50 -10.57 -19.44 1.24
C ILE A 50 -12.00 -19.06 0.84
N ASN A 51 -12.98 -19.47 1.65
CA ASN A 51 -14.42 -19.25 1.46
C ASN A 51 -15.08 -19.89 0.22
N SER A 52 -14.33 -20.57 -0.64
CA SER A 52 -14.89 -21.34 -1.75
C SER A 52 -13.95 -22.46 -2.22
N ASP A 53 -14.50 -23.38 -3.00
CA ASP A 53 -13.70 -24.15 -3.97
C ASP A 53 -13.18 -23.20 -5.08
N PRO A 54 -12.19 -23.61 -5.88
CA PRO A 54 -11.70 -22.80 -6.99
C PRO A 54 -12.81 -22.36 -7.94
N ILE A 55 -12.87 -21.06 -8.22
CA ILE A 55 -13.76 -20.47 -9.23
C ILE A 55 -12.95 -19.67 -10.24
N SER A 56 -13.44 -19.58 -11.48
CA SER A 56 -12.82 -18.77 -12.53
C SER A 56 -13.70 -17.59 -12.92
N ILE A 57 -13.06 -16.49 -13.34
CA ILE A 57 -13.76 -15.30 -13.86
C ILE A 57 -14.65 -15.71 -15.04
N GLY A 58 -14.09 -16.46 -15.99
CA GLY A 58 -14.82 -16.96 -17.16
C GLY A 58 -16.02 -17.84 -16.81
N GLY A 59 -15.91 -18.69 -15.78
CA GLY A 59 -17.02 -19.51 -15.32
C GLY A 59 -18.16 -18.67 -14.74
N GLN A 60 -17.85 -17.68 -13.89
CA GLN A 60 -18.85 -16.78 -13.34
C GLN A 60 -19.50 -15.91 -14.42
N VAL A 61 -18.71 -15.37 -15.35
CA VAL A 61 -19.20 -14.61 -16.51
C VAL A 61 -20.09 -15.48 -17.40
N GLY A 62 -19.73 -16.74 -17.64
CA GLY A 62 -20.52 -17.70 -18.42
C GLY A 62 -21.88 -18.05 -17.78
N GLU A 63 -21.98 -17.96 -16.46
CA GLU A 63 -23.26 -18.03 -15.72
C GLU A 63 -24.04 -16.70 -15.76
N GLY A 64 -23.52 -15.70 -16.45
CA GLY A 64 -24.11 -14.38 -16.56
C GLY A 64 -23.89 -13.52 -15.32
N LYS A 65 -22.89 -13.77 -14.49
CA LYS A 65 -22.56 -12.87 -13.37
C LYS A 65 -21.65 -11.74 -13.85
N ILE A 66 -21.53 -10.70 -13.02
CA ILE A 66 -20.46 -9.70 -13.12
C ILE A 66 -19.44 -10.00 -12.03
N VAL A 67 -18.16 -9.73 -12.30
CA VAL A 67 -17.07 -10.14 -11.41
C VAL A 67 -16.24 -8.92 -11.02
N LEU A 68 -16.05 -8.69 -9.73
CA LEU A 68 -15.09 -7.72 -9.20
C LEU A 68 -13.87 -8.47 -8.68
N ILE A 69 -12.71 -8.21 -9.29
CA ILE A 69 -11.42 -8.65 -8.76
C ILE A 69 -10.91 -7.58 -7.80
N ASP A 70 -10.53 -8.01 -6.60
CA ASP A 70 -9.95 -7.18 -5.56
C ASP A 70 -8.55 -7.68 -5.19
N PHE A 71 -7.51 -6.98 -5.62
CA PHE A 71 -6.13 -7.24 -5.17
C PHE A 71 -5.86 -6.57 -3.83
N TRP A 72 -5.43 -7.36 -2.85
CA TRP A 72 -5.14 -6.89 -1.49
C TRP A 72 -4.02 -7.71 -0.84
N THR A 73 -3.47 -7.19 0.24
CA THR A 73 -2.66 -7.94 1.22
C THR A 73 -3.04 -7.50 2.62
N TYR A 74 -2.86 -8.35 3.63
CA TYR A 74 -3.46 -8.11 4.95
C TYR A 74 -2.71 -7.11 5.84
N THR A 75 -1.46 -6.75 5.54
CA THR A 75 -0.74 -5.68 6.29
C THR A 75 -0.83 -4.31 5.63
N CYS A 76 -1.46 -4.22 4.45
CA CYS A 76 -1.65 -2.98 3.70
C CYS A 76 -2.81 -2.14 4.30
N VAL A 77 -2.47 -1.01 4.92
CA VAL A 77 -3.46 -0.12 5.55
C VAL A 77 -4.52 0.38 4.56
N ASN A 78 -4.09 0.73 3.34
CA ASN A 78 -4.97 1.20 2.27
C ASN A 78 -5.99 0.12 1.90
N CYS A 79 -5.59 -1.15 1.94
CA CYS A 79 -6.42 -2.30 1.62
C CYS A 79 -7.47 -2.52 2.72
N ILE A 80 -7.02 -2.51 3.98
CA ILE A 80 -7.90 -2.66 5.16
C ILE A 80 -9.02 -1.62 5.15
N ARG A 81 -8.71 -0.36 4.80
CA ARG A 81 -9.72 0.70 4.70
C ARG A 81 -10.75 0.49 3.57
N THR A 82 -10.47 -0.37 2.59
CA THR A 82 -11.46 -0.73 1.57
C THR A 82 -12.42 -1.83 2.01
N PHE A 83 -12.05 -2.69 2.97
CA PHE A 83 -12.81 -3.88 3.34
C PHE A 83 -14.27 -3.60 3.76
N PRO A 84 -14.59 -2.54 4.53
CA PRO A 84 -15.99 -2.23 4.84
C PRO A 84 -16.86 -2.06 3.60
N PHE A 85 -16.35 -1.37 2.57
CA PHE A 85 -17.06 -1.15 1.31
C PHE A 85 -17.20 -2.44 0.50
N ILE A 86 -16.14 -3.26 0.46
CA ILE A 86 -16.18 -4.55 -0.25
C ILE A 86 -17.17 -5.51 0.40
N ASN A 87 -17.19 -5.57 1.73
CA ASN A 87 -18.17 -6.35 2.50
C ASN A 87 -19.60 -5.85 2.28
N GLU A 88 -19.80 -4.53 2.27
CA GLU A 88 -21.09 -3.92 1.95
C GLU A 88 -21.56 -4.31 0.54
N TRP A 89 -20.71 -4.19 -0.48
CA TRP A 89 -21.07 -4.57 -1.85
C TRP A 89 -21.33 -6.07 -1.98
N ASN A 90 -20.51 -6.93 -1.36
CA ASN A 90 -20.73 -8.37 -1.34
C ASN A 90 -22.10 -8.69 -0.73
N SER A 91 -22.40 -8.13 0.44
CA SER A 91 -23.68 -8.36 1.13
C SER A 91 -24.87 -7.84 0.33
N LYS A 92 -24.76 -6.64 -0.26
CA LYS A 92 -25.85 -6.02 -1.02
C LYS A 92 -26.14 -6.73 -2.33
N TYR A 93 -25.11 -7.16 -3.07
CA TYR A 93 -25.25 -7.45 -4.50
C TYR A 93 -24.97 -8.92 -4.89
N LYS A 94 -24.50 -9.77 -3.96
CA LYS A 94 -24.23 -11.19 -4.27
C LYS A 94 -25.44 -11.93 -4.86
N ASP A 95 -26.63 -11.68 -4.32
CA ASP A 95 -27.87 -12.33 -4.77
C ASP A 95 -28.42 -11.72 -6.08
N ASP A 96 -27.90 -10.56 -6.50
CA ASP A 96 -28.28 -9.92 -7.75
C ASP A 96 -27.39 -10.34 -8.92
N GLY A 97 -26.25 -11.00 -8.66
CA GLY A 97 -25.32 -11.48 -9.68
C GLY A 97 -23.94 -10.81 -9.67
N LEU A 98 -23.57 -10.09 -8.62
CA LEU A 98 -22.18 -9.71 -8.36
C LEU A 98 -21.42 -10.88 -7.73
N VAL A 99 -20.22 -11.17 -8.21
CA VAL A 99 -19.25 -12.02 -7.53
C VAL A 99 -17.99 -11.20 -7.27
N ILE A 100 -17.53 -11.18 -6.03
CA ILE A 100 -16.25 -10.58 -5.67
C ILE A 100 -15.23 -11.71 -5.50
N ILE A 101 -14.05 -11.58 -6.10
CA ILE A 101 -12.92 -12.49 -5.90
C ILE A 101 -11.76 -11.67 -5.33
N GLY A 102 -11.41 -11.94 -4.08
CA GLY A 102 -10.23 -11.37 -3.45
C GLY A 102 -8.98 -12.11 -3.92
N VAL A 103 -8.06 -11.41 -4.56
CA VAL A 103 -6.74 -11.91 -4.92
C VAL A 103 -5.77 -11.44 -3.85
N HIS A 104 -5.44 -12.32 -2.91
CA HIS A 104 -4.44 -12.05 -1.90
C HIS A 104 -3.04 -12.23 -2.51
N THR A 105 -2.40 -11.14 -2.91
CA THR A 105 -1.01 -11.15 -3.40
C THR A 105 -0.13 -10.59 -2.29
N PRO A 106 0.82 -11.38 -1.73
CA PRO A 106 1.58 -10.99 -0.56
C PRO A 106 2.61 -9.89 -0.88
N GLU A 107 2.73 -8.91 -0.02
CA GLU A 107 3.82 -7.94 0.00
C GLU A 107 5.05 -8.51 0.74
N PHE A 108 4.88 -9.30 1.79
CA PHE A 108 5.98 -9.91 2.56
C PHE A 108 5.90 -11.45 2.60
N GLU A 109 7.03 -12.13 2.79
CA GLU A 109 7.09 -13.60 2.86
C GLU A 109 6.18 -14.20 3.93
N PHE A 110 6.03 -13.53 5.08
CA PHE A 110 5.16 -14.02 6.14
C PHE A 110 3.67 -13.96 5.75
N GLU A 111 3.30 -13.16 4.74
CA GLU A 111 1.94 -13.04 4.26
C GLU A 111 1.50 -14.21 3.39
N LYS A 112 2.44 -15.01 2.86
CA LYS A 112 2.14 -16.25 2.12
C LYS A 112 1.51 -17.35 2.98
N LYS A 113 1.61 -17.23 4.31
CA LYS A 113 1.15 -18.26 5.25
C LYS A 113 -0.37 -18.21 5.36
N ILE A 114 -1.07 -19.21 4.82
CA ILE A 114 -2.54 -19.31 4.85
C ILE A 114 -3.16 -19.11 6.23
N LYS A 115 -2.48 -19.54 7.30
CA LYS A 115 -2.95 -19.33 8.68
C LYS A 115 -3.10 -17.83 9.02
N ASN A 116 -2.15 -17.00 8.60
CA ASN A 116 -2.19 -15.57 8.85
C ASN A 116 -3.28 -14.90 8.01
N ILE A 117 -3.39 -15.30 6.74
CA ILE A 117 -4.43 -14.81 5.83
C ILE A 117 -5.82 -15.14 6.39
N LYS A 118 -6.08 -16.39 6.80
CA LYS A 118 -7.36 -16.80 7.39
C LYS A 118 -7.72 -16.00 8.63
N LYS A 119 -6.73 -15.69 9.48
CA LYS A 119 -6.96 -14.86 10.67
C LYS A 119 -7.43 -13.45 10.27
N SER A 120 -6.75 -12.81 9.31
CA SER A 120 -7.16 -11.49 8.82
C SER A 120 -8.53 -11.51 8.14
N VAL A 121 -8.83 -12.56 7.37
CA VAL A 121 -10.14 -12.79 6.75
C VAL A 121 -11.24 -12.84 7.80
N GLU A 122 -11.03 -13.57 8.90
CA GLU A 122 -11.97 -13.66 10.03
C GLU A 122 -12.09 -12.31 10.75
N GLU A 123 -10.98 -11.64 11.07
CA GLU A 123 -10.96 -10.34 11.77
C GLU A 123 -11.66 -9.22 10.99
N ASN A 124 -11.60 -9.26 9.66
CA ASN A 124 -12.20 -8.26 8.77
C ASN A 124 -13.54 -8.69 8.16
N ASN A 125 -14.09 -9.84 8.55
CA ASN A 125 -15.36 -10.38 8.06
C ASN A 125 -15.41 -10.50 6.52
N LEU A 126 -14.32 -10.95 5.89
CA LEU A 126 -14.26 -11.11 4.45
C LEU A 126 -14.93 -12.43 4.06
N ASP A 127 -16.19 -12.38 3.64
CA ASP A 127 -17.01 -13.58 3.35
C ASP A 127 -17.00 -14.00 1.87
N TYR A 128 -16.32 -13.26 1.00
CA TYR A 128 -16.23 -13.55 -0.43
C TYR A 128 -15.11 -14.54 -0.76
N PRO A 129 -15.17 -15.23 -1.93
CA PRO A 129 -14.10 -16.08 -2.43
C PRO A 129 -12.74 -15.37 -2.45
N ILE A 130 -11.72 -16.01 -1.90
CA ILE A 130 -10.35 -15.47 -1.86
C ILE A 130 -9.38 -16.52 -2.39
N VAL A 131 -8.54 -16.11 -3.34
CA VAL A 131 -7.45 -16.91 -3.90
C VAL A 131 -6.11 -16.38 -3.41
N LEU A 132 -5.21 -17.30 -3.08
CA LEU A 132 -3.84 -16.98 -2.65
C LEU A 132 -2.91 -16.92 -3.86
N ASP A 133 -2.46 -15.72 -4.21
CA ASP A 133 -1.55 -15.44 -5.33
C ASP A 133 -0.10 -15.33 -4.84
N ASN A 134 0.38 -16.37 -4.15
CA ASN A 134 1.69 -16.38 -3.48
C ASN A 134 2.89 -16.24 -4.43
N ASN A 135 2.71 -16.50 -5.72
CA ASN A 135 3.74 -16.44 -6.76
C ASN A 135 3.58 -15.23 -7.70
N PHE A 136 2.60 -14.34 -7.44
CA PHE A 136 2.27 -13.20 -8.31
C PHE A 136 1.81 -13.60 -9.72
N ASP A 137 1.32 -14.83 -9.92
CA ASP A 137 0.89 -15.30 -11.24
C ASP A 137 -0.32 -14.48 -11.71
N ILE A 138 -1.32 -14.28 -10.83
CA ILE A 138 -2.54 -13.50 -11.11
C ILE A 138 -2.19 -12.01 -11.22
N TRP A 139 -1.40 -11.51 -10.28
CA TRP A 139 -0.91 -10.13 -10.29
C TRP A 139 -0.23 -9.75 -11.61
N ASN A 140 0.68 -10.60 -12.09
CA ASN A 140 1.42 -10.37 -13.33
C ASN A 140 0.54 -10.48 -14.57
N GLU A 141 -0.41 -11.42 -14.58
CA GLU A 141 -1.38 -11.58 -15.67
C GLU A 141 -2.25 -10.33 -15.85
N PHE A 142 -2.65 -9.70 -14.74
CA PHE A 142 -3.38 -8.42 -14.75
C PHE A 142 -2.48 -7.22 -15.06
N ASN A 143 -1.15 -7.40 -15.16
CA ASN A 143 -0.16 -6.32 -15.19
C ASN A 143 -0.40 -5.32 -14.04
N ASN A 144 -0.81 -5.83 -12.87
CA ASN A 144 -1.12 -5.01 -11.71
C ASN A 144 0.17 -4.43 -11.10
N ARG A 145 0.05 -3.28 -10.43
CA ARG A 145 1.19 -2.57 -9.82
C ARG A 145 0.90 -1.98 -8.45
N TYR A 146 -0.31 -2.18 -7.93
CA TYR A 146 -0.80 -1.44 -6.76
C TYR A 146 -1.61 -2.33 -5.83
N TRP A 147 -1.46 -2.05 -4.54
CA TRP A 147 -2.38 -2.48 -3.49
C TRP A 147 -3.09 -1.25 -2.90
N PRO A 148 -4.43 -1.27 -2.74
CA PRO A 148 -5.36 -2.19 -3.38
C PRO A 148 -5.53 -1.88 -4.88
N ALA A 149 -6.04 -2.84 -5.65
CA ALA A 149 -6.46 -2.60 -7.03
C ALA A 149 -7.76 -3.36 -7.33
N LYS A 150 -8.68 -2.72 -8.06
CA LYS A 150 -10.00 -3.26 -8.40
C LYS A 150 -10.17 -3.34 -9.90
N TYR A 151 -10.71 -4.45 -10.39
CA TYR A 151 -11.05 -4.65 -11.80
C TYR A 151 -12.46 -5.24 -11.91
N LEU A 152 -13.38 -4.54 -12.57
CA LEU A 152 -14.78 -4.96 -12.73
C LEU A 152 -15.02 -5.49 -14.14
N PHE A 153 -15.46 -6.73 -14.21
CA PHE A 153 -15.83 -7.45 -15.41
C PHE A 153 -17.34 -7.43 -15.60
N ASN A 154 -17.78 -7.07 -16.81
CA ASN A 154 -19.19 -7.23 -17.20
C ASN A 154 -19.51 -8.71 -17.51
N SER A 155 -20.77 -9.01 -17.82
CA SER A 155 -21.20 -10.37 -18.16
C SER A 155 -20.77 -10.87 -19.55
N GLU A 156 -19.97 -10.08 -20.27
CA GLU A 156 -19.33 -10.45 -21.54
C GLU A 156 -17.83 -10.74 -21.33
N GLY A 157 -17.34 -10.62 -20.10
CA GLY A 157 -15.93 -10.86 -19.74
C GLY A 157 -15.00 -9.70 -20.04
N GLN A 158 -15.53 -8.50 -20.29
CA GLN A 158 -14.74 -7.30 -20.54
C GLN A 158 -14.50 -6.55 -19.24
N VAL A 159 -13.28 -6.07 -19.01
CA VAL A 159 -13.00 -5.08 -17.96
C VAL A 159 -13.63 -3.75 -18.37
N VAL A 160 -14.63 -3.30 -17.61
CA VAL A 160 -15.36 -2.05 -17.88
C VAL A 160 -15.04 -0.95 -16.87
N TYR A 161 -14.37 -1.30 -15.78
CA TYR A 161 -13.88 -0.35 -14.78
C TYR A 161 -12.65 -0.91 -14.08
N ALA A 162 -11.68 -0.03 -13.80
CA ALA A 162 -10.52 -0.33 -12.98
C ALA A 162 -10.23 0.85 -12.04
N HIS A 163 -9.78 0.54 -10.82
CA HIS A 163 -9.38 1.53 -9.82
C HIS A 163 -8.11 1.09 -9.12
N PHE A 164 -7.13 1.99 -8.99
CA PHE A 164 -5.84 1.72 -8.37
C PHE A 164 -5.64 2.61 -7.15
N GLY A 165 -5.26 1.99 -6.04
CA GLY A 165 -5.18 2.64 -4.74
C GLY A 165 -6.53 2.66 -4.02
N GLU A 166 -6.52 3.34 -2.88
CA GLU A 166 -7.69 3.55 -2.04
C GLU A 166 -8.58 4.67 -2.60
N GLY A 167 -9.89 4.52 -2.46
CA GLY A 167 -10.87 5.53 -2.85
C GLY A 167 -11.87 5.03 -3.90
N GLY A 168 -12.54 5.96 -4.57
CA GLY A 168 -13.42 5.67 -5.71
C GLY A 168 -14.65 4.81 -5.37
N TYR A 169 -15.04 4.72 -4.09
CA TYR A 169 -16.07 3.78 -3.63
C TYR A 169 -17.44 4.03 -4.27
N ILE A 170 -17.88 5.29 -4.31
CA ILE A 170 -19.17 5.66 -4.89
C ILE A 170 -19.15 5.44 -6.41
N GLU A 171 -18.04 5.74 -7.07
CA GLU A 171 -17.84 5.51 -8.49
C GLU A 171 -17.87 4.01 -8.83
N ALA A 172 -17.15 3.20 -8.06
CA ALA A 172 -17.12 1.75 -8.21
C ALA A 172 -18.51 1.13 -7.98
N GLU A 173 -19.22 1.52 -6.90
CA GLU A 173 -20.57 1.02 -6.64
C GLU A 173 -21.56 1.43 -7.73
N LYS A 174 -21.44 2.64 -8.30
CA LYS A 174 -22.27 3.07 -9.44
C LYS A 174 -22.06 2.19 -10.67
N GLU A 175 -20.81 1.83 -11.00
CA GLU A 175 -20.56 0.92 -12.12
C GLU A 175 -21.08 -0.50 -11.84
N ILE A 176 -20.91 -1.02 -10.61
CA ILE A 176 -21.51 -2.30 -10.20
C ILE A 176 -23.03 -2.28 -10.42
N ARG A 177 -23.70 -1.26 -9.90
CA ARG A 177 -25.17 -1.11 -10.00
C ARG A 177 -25.64 -1.00 -11.44
N LYS A 178 -24.95 -0.18 -12.25
CA LYS A 178 -25.26 -0.02 -13.68
C LYS A 178 -25.24 -1.37 -14.39
N LEU A 179 -24.20 -2.19 -14.20
CA LEU A 179 -24.12 -3.50 -14.82
C LEU A 179 -25.21 -4.47 -14.34
N LEU A 180 -25.61 -4.39 -13.07
CA LEU A 180 -26.72 -5.19 -12.54
C LEU A 180 -28.08 -4.73 -13.09
N GLU A 181 -28.30 -3.42 -13.21
CA GLU A 181 -29.53 -2.83 -13.77
C GLU A 181 -29.68 -3.13 -15.28
N GLU A 182 -28.58 -3.14 -16.05
CA GLU A 182 -28.55 -3.61 -17.45
C GLU A 182 -29.03 -5.07 -17.58
N LYS A 183 -28.94 -5.84 -16.49
CA LYS A 183 -29.45 -7.23 -16.38
C LYS A 183 -30.85 -7.30 -15.78
N ASN A 184 -31.58 -6.20 -15.76
CA ASN A 184 -32.94 -6.06 -15.23
C ASN A 184 -33.04 -6.35 -13.72
N LYS A 185 -31.99 -6.09 -12.94
CA LYS A 185 -32.07 -6.15 -11.47
C LYS A 185 -32.65 -4.85 -10.93
N ASP A 186 -33.67 -4.97 -10.08
CA ASP A 186 -34.27 -3.83 -9.39
C ASP A 186 -33.47 -3.51 -8.12
N LEU A 187 -32.70 -2.43 -8.18
CA LEU A 187 -31.86 -1.95 -7.08
C LEU A 187 -32.46 -0.71 -6.39
N SER A 188 -33.74 -0.39 -6.64
CA SER A 188 -34.39 0.82 -6.12
C SER A 188 -34.48 0.85 -4.58
N ASN A 189 -34.55 -0.32 -3.95
CA ASN A 189 -34.57 -0.48 -2.48
C ASN A 189 -33.17 -0.59 -1.85
N LYS A 190 -32.10 -0.52 -2.64
CA LYS A 190 -30.71 -0.59 -2.17
C LYS A 190 -30.11 0.80 -2.29
N GLU A 191 -29.90 1.48 -1.17
CA GLU A 191 -29.23 2.78 -1.16
C GLU A 191 -27.76 2.62 -1.58
N LEU A 192 -27.22 3.63 -2.26
CA LEU A 192 -25.77 3.75 -2.43
C LEU A 192 -25.12 3.81 -1.05
N GLY A 193 -23.99 3.15 -0.89
CA GLY A 193 -23.18 3.19 0.32
C GLY A 193 -22.82 4.63 0.69
N LYS A 194 -22.59 4.84 1.98
CA LYS A 194 -22.11 6.12 2.49
C LYS A 194 -20.61 6.04 2.67
N ILE A 195 -19.92 7.15 2.42
CA ILE A 195 -18.54 7.32 2.84
C ILE A 195 -18.58 7.63 4.34
N GLU A 196 -18.77 6.61 5.16
CA GLU A 196 -18.57 6.73 6.61
C GLU A 196 -17.07 6.52 6.90
N ASN A 197 -16.53 7.24 7.90
CA ASN A 197 -15.19 7.02 8.45
C ASN A 197 -14.00 7.32 7.51
N GLN A 198 -14.19 8.16 6.48
CA GLN A 198 -13.12 8.68 5.61
C GLN A 198 -13.15 10.20 5.48
N GLU A 199 -13.67 10.89 6.50
CA GLU A 199 -13.52 12.34 6.59
C GLU A 199 -12.02 12.64 6.74
N ILE A 200 -11.47 13.26 5.70
CA ILE A 200 -10.10 13.78 5.72
C ILE A 200 -10.10 14.92 6.73
N ASP A 201 -9.20 14.85 7.70
CA ASP A 201 -9.05 15.91 8.70
C ASP A 201 -8.80 17.26 8.00
N GLU A 202 -9.61 18.28 8.32
CA GLU A 202 -9.51 19.61 7.70
C GLU A 202 -8.11 20.23 7.84
N SER A 203 -7.37 19.90 8.90
CA SER A 203 -5.99 20.36 9.14
C SER A 203 -4.99 19.81 8.12
N VAL A 204 -5.32 18.72 7.41
CA VAL A 204 -4.56 18.23 6.23
C VAL A 204 -4.51 19.31 5.15
N PHE A 205 -5.58 20.09 5.00
CA PHE A 205 -5.69 21.18 4.04
C PHE A 205 -5.04 22.50 4.52
N GLY A 206 -4.55 22.55 5.75
CA GLY A 206 -4.00 23.76 6.40
C GLY A 206 -2.58 24.16 6.00
N GLY A 207 -1.91 23.45 5.09
CA GLY A 207 -0.52 23.71 4.71
C GLY A 207 -0.33 24.00 3.21
N PHE A 208 -0.15 25.27 2.84
CA PHE A 208 0.27 25.76 1.51
C PHE A 208 -0.33 24.98 0.30
N TYR A 209 -1.63 25.13 0.07
CA TYR A 209 -2.24 24.74 -1.20
C TYR A 209 -2.20 25.94 -2.16
N ALA A 210 -1.30 25.92 -3.15
CA ALA A 210 -1.54 26.63 -4.40
C ALA A 210 -2.25 25.67 -5.35
N GLU A 211 -3.22 26.17 -6.14
CA GLU A 211 -4.16 25.42 -7.01
C GLU A 211 -3.51 24.45 -8.03
N ASN A 212 -2.18 24.34 -8.09
CA ASN A 212 -1.43 23.51 -9.03
C ASN A 212 -0.56 22.44 -8.34
N SER A 213 -1.06 21.83 -7.26
CA SER A 213 -0.33 20.84 -6.45
C SER A 213 -0.30 19.42 -7.02
N GLY A 214 -0.40 19.26 -8.35
CA GLY A 214 -0.10 17.99 -9.04
C GLY A 214 1.40 17.68 -9.04
N MET A 215 1.74 16.39 -9.07
CA MET A 215 3.12 15.93 -9.32
C MET A 215 3.49 16.33 -10.75
N ASN A 216 4.59 17.06 -10.92
CA ASN A 216 5.10 17.49 -12.20
C ASN A 216 6.63 17.41 -12.19
N ASP A 217 7.25 17.56 -13.35
CA ASP A 217 8.72 17.44 -13.52
C ASP A 217 9.54 18.41 -12.63
N LYS A 218 8.89 19.39 -11.99
CA LYS A 218 9.52 20.42 -11.16
C LYS A 218 9.40 20.17 -9.65
N ASN A 219 8.70 19.11 -9.20
CA ASN A 219 8.56 18.77 -7.77
C ASN A 219 8.85 17.29 -7.43
N ALA A 220 9.54 16.60 -8.34
CA ALA A 220 9.93 15.20 -8.25
C ALA A 220 11.12 14.90 -7.31
N ASP A 221 11.93 15.89 -6.96
CA ASP A 221 13.24 15.74 -6.31
C ASP A 221 13.21 15.76 -4.78
N GLY A 222 12.04 15.96 -4.16
CA GLY A 222 11.85 15.80 -2.72
C GLY A 222 12.49 16.87 -1.82
N GLU A 223 13.11 17.92 -2.38
CA GLU A 223 13.85 18.95 -1.61
C GLU A 223 13.10 20.28 -1.37
N ARG A 224 11.77 20.35 -1.60
CA ARG A 224 10.98 21.61 -1.48
C ARG A 224 9.74 21.46 -0.58
N PRO A 225 9.25 22.55 0.07
CA PRO A 225 8.48 22.53 1.32
C PRO A 225 7.01 22.06 1.22
N PHE A 226 6.61 21.47 0.10
CA PHE A 226 5.28 20.91 -0.10
C PHE A 226 5.26 19.44 0.30
N TYR A 227 5.50 19.16 1.57
CA TYR A 227 5.39 17.78 2.06
C TYR A 227 3.92 17.41 2.21
N ARG A 228 3.44 16.60 1.27
CA ARG A 228 2.26 15.74 1.44
C ARG A 228 2.49 14.78 2.63
N MET A 229 1.47 14.01 2.98
CA MET A 229 1.59 12.90 3.92
C MET A 229 2.84 12.08 3.63
N THR A 230 3.57 11.69 4.68
CA THR A 230 4.79 10.88 4.51
C THR A 230 4.48 9.65 3.67
N ARG A 231 5.32 9.38 2.68
CA ARG A 231 5.16 8.17 1.86
C ARG A 231 5.33 6.94 2.75
N GLU A 232 4.70 5.83 2.39
CA GLU A 232 5.01 4.54 3.01
C GLU A 232 6.51 4.28 2.99
N LEU A 233 7.09 3.95 4.15
CA LEU A 233 8.51 3.73 4.30
C LEU A 233 8.82 2.24 4.36
N TYR A 234 9.58 1.73 3.40
CA TYR A 234 10.06 0.35 3.40
C TYR A 234 11.43 0.24 4.06
N MET A 235 11.57 -0.70 4.98
CA MET A 235 12.81 -0.92 5.70
C MET A 235 13.76 -1.80 4.91
N GLY A 236 13.31 -2.95 4.39
CA GLY A 236 14.14 -3.91 3.67
C GLY A 236 14.69 -3.41 2.34
N SER A 237 15.90 -3.84 1.99
CA SER A 237 16.66 -3.31 0.86
C SER A 237 15.99 -3.47 -0.51
N GLU A 238 15.12 -4.46 -0.69
CA GLU A 238 14.47 -4.74 -1.97
C GLU A 238 13.51 -3.61 -2.39
N ARG A 239 12.83 -2.98 -1.42
CA ARG A 239 11.89 -1.87 -1.65
C ARG A 239 12.37 -0.53 -1.07
N ASN A 240 13.58 -0.49 -0.52
CA ASN A 240 14.23 0.71 0.04
C ASN A 240 14.77 1.65 -1.06
N LEU A 241 14.08 1.77 -2.19
CA LEU A 241 14.37 2.74 -3.25
C LEU A 241 13.10 3.02 -4.05
N SER A 242 12.76 4.29 -4.22
CA SER A 242 11.72 4.71 -5.15
C SER A 242 12.12 5.97 -5.89
N TYR A 243 11.25 6.47 -6.77
CA TYR A 243 11.50 7.68 -7.54
C TYR A 243 11.80 8.91 -6.65
N GLY A 244 11.23 8.95 -5.44
CA GLY A 244 11.52 9.98 -4.43
C GLY A 244 12.82 9.78 -3.65
N GLY A 245 13.70 8.86 -4.09
CA GLY A 245 14.99 8.58 -3.48
C GLY A 245 14.97 7.47 -2.42
N VAL A 246 16.15 7.24 -1.84
CA VAL A 246 16.44 6.26 -0.78
C VAL A 246 15.62 6.48 0.49
N TYR A 247 15.32 5.41 1.23
CA TYR A 247 14.54 5.49 2.47
C TYR A 247 15.44 5.51 3.70
N CYS A 248 16.51 4.73 3.74
CA CYS A 248 17.45 4.82 4.84
C CYS A 248 18.34 6.07 4.71
N GLY A 249 18.45 6.84 5.79
CA GLY A 249 19.32 8.00 5.88
C GLY A 249 20.76 7.67 6.26
N ASN A 250 21.03 6.51 6.87
CA ASN A 250 22.38 6.05 7.18
C ASN A 250 23.12 5.74 5.87
N ILE A 251 24.23 6.45 5.63
CA ILE A 251 24.98 6.34 4.36
C ILE A 251 25.58 4.95 4.11
N ASP A 252 25.84 4.22 5.19
CA ASP A 252 26.45 2.89 5.21
C ASP A 252 25.41 1.75 5.17
N TYR A 253 24.10 2.06 5.10
CA TYR A 253 23.03 1.05 5.05
C TYR A 253 23.18 0.07 3.89
N TYR A 254 23.41 0.60 2.69
CA TYR A 254 23.44 -0.18 1.46
C TYR A 254 24.72 -1.03 1.30
N ASP A 255 25.77 -0.70 2.05
CA ASP A 255 27.02 -1.45 2.06
C ASP A 255 26.97 -2.67 3.01
N ASN A 256 25.96 -2.73 3.89
CA ASN A 256 25.88 -3.72 4.98
C ASN A 256 24.67 -4.67 4.89
N ILE A 257 24.00 -4.73 3.74
CA ILE A 257 22.84 -5.63 3.53
C ILE A 257 23.23 -7.08 3.83
N GLY A 258 22.42 -7.73 4.67
CA GLY A 258 22.54 -9.13 5.09
C GLY A 258 23.53 -9.35 6.23
N SER A 259 24.10 -8.30 6.82
CA SER A 259 25.06 -8.42 7.93
C SER A 259 24.70 -7.50 9.11
N PRO A 260 24.85 -7.98 10.37
CA PRO A 260 24.75 -7.11 11.54
C PRO A 260 25.75 -5.97 11.46
N HIS A 261 25.27 -4.76 11.68
CA HIS A 261 26.06 -3.54 11.62
C HIS A 261 25.65 -2.56 12.72
N ASN A 262 26.63 -1.84 13.24
CA ASN A 262 26.38 -0.82 14.26
C ASN A 262 26.23 0.55 13.61
N TYR A 263 24.98 0.94 13.39
CA TYR A 263 24.61 2.23 12.81
C TYR A 263 24.79 3.37 13.81
N ILE A 264 25.11 4.55 13.28
CA ILE A 264 25.22 5.80 14.04
C ILE A 264 24.19 6.77 13.47
N ASP A 265 23.43 7.40 14.36
CA ASP A 265 22.49 8.46 14.02
C ASP A 265 23.01 9.81 14.52
N ASP A 266 23.73 10.53 13.66
CA ASP A 266 24.21 11.90 13.86
C ASP A 266 23.57 12.89 12.86
N TYR A 267 22.39 12.51 12.34
CA TYR A 267 21.74 13.20 11.24
C TYR A 267 20.68 14.20 11.68
N GLU A 268 20.47 15.23 10.83
CA GLU A 268 19.22 15.97 10.83
C GLU A 268 18.17 15.18 10.03
N TYR A 269 17.01 14.91 10.64
CA TYR A 269 16.01 14.06 10.02
C TYR A 269 15.36 14.74 8.82
N SER A 270 15.57 14.12 7.66
CA SER A 270 14.88 14.46 6.43
C SER A 270 13.50 13.78 6.38
N HIS A 271 12.56 14.40 5.70
CA HIS A 271 11.28 13.77 5.38
C HIS A 271 11.48 12.51 4.54
N ASN A 272 10.53 11.58 4.64
CA ASN A 272 10.48 10.35 3.84
C ASN A 272 11.69 9.42 4.02
N LYS A 273 12.41 9.57 5.14
CA LYS A 273 13.57 8.76 5.51
C LYS A 273 13.51 8.27 6.94
N PHE A 274 14.12 7.12 7.18
CA PHE A 274 14.35 6.59 8.52
C PHE A 274 15.84 6.44 8.82
N TYR A 275 16.15 6.42 10.10
CA TYR A 275 17.51 6.38 10.63
C TYR A 275 17.59 5.29 11.70
N LEU A 276 18.70 4.56 11.68
CA LEU A 276 19.05 3.53 12.63
C LEU A 276 20.18 4.01 13.53
N SER A 277 20.10 3.64 14.80
CA SER A 277 21.16 3.81 15.78
C SER A 277 21.35 2.50 16.53
N GLY A 278 22.60 2.09 16.73
CA GLY A 278 22.94 0.84 17.40
C GLY A 278 23.02 -0.37 16.48
N ASN A 279 22.94 -1.57 17.05
CA ASN A 279 23.16 -2.82 16.33
C ASN A 279 21.88 -3.29 15.60
N TRP A 280 21.92 -3.28 14.27
CA TRP A 280 20.82 -3.74 13.41
C TRP A 280 21.36 -4.65 12.29
N ASN A 281 20.52 -5.57 11.84
CA ASN A 281 20.76 -6.32 10.61
C ASN A 281 19.68 -5.96 9.60
N ASN A 282 20.05 -5.50 8.41
CA ASN A 282 19.12 -5.21 7.33
C ASN A 282 19.12 -6.33 6.31
N ASP A 283 17.95 -6.83 5.91
CA ASP A 283 17.80 -7.83 4.86
C ASP A 283 16.95 -7.30 3.69
N PHE A 284 16.46 -8.20 2.84
CA PHE A 284 15.68 -7.82 1.67
C PHE A 284 14.31 -7.22 2.02
N GLU A 285 13.67 -7.64 3.11
CA GLU A 285 12.30 -7.25 3.46
C GLU A 285 12.20 -6.33 4.69
N SER A 286 13.22 -6.34 5.58
CA SER A 286 13.14 -5.74 6.90
C SER A 286 14.48 -5.21 7.43
N VAL A 287 14.39 -4.47 8.54
CA VAL A 287 15.50 -4.25 9.47
C VAL A 287 15.20 -4.95 10.78
N ILE A 288 16.20 -5.63 11.34
CA ILE A 288 16.06 -6.57 12.44
C ILE A 288 16.88 -6.09 13.62
N SER A 289 16.26 -5.95 14.79
CA SER A 289 16.94 -5.52 16.01
C SER A 289 18.03 -6.52 16.41
N GLY A 290 19.26 -6.01 16.59
CA GLY A 290 20.39 -6.78 17.08
C GLY A 290 20.53 -6.76 18.61
N ASN A 291 19.64 -6.05 19.29
CA ASN A 291 19.78 -5.72 20.71
C ASN A 291 19.62 -6.94 21.62
N ASN A 292 20.62 -7.27 22.44
CA ASN A 292 20.49 -8.34 23.44
C ASN A 292 19.93 -7.83 24.78
N SER A 293 19.80 -6.52 25.01
CA SER A 293 19.31 -5.95 26.27
C SER A 293 18.79 -4.51 26.10
N PRO A 294 17.69 -4.11 26.75
CA PRO A 294 17.14 -2.75 26.66
C PRO A 294 18.18 -1.63 26.65
N SER A 295 18.18 -0.81 25.60
CA SER A 295 19.11 0.30 25.41
C SER A 295 18.38 1.53 24.91
N GLU A 296 18.77 2.71 25.39
CA GLU A 296 18.28 3.99 24.82
C GLU A 296 19.08 4.43 23.59
N ASN A 297 20.22 3.79 23.33
CA ASN A 297 21.09 4.07 22.19
C ASN A 297 20.82 3.15 20.99
N GLU A 298 19.92 2.18 21.13
CA GLU A 298 19.51 1.30 20.03
C GLU A 298 18.06 1.62 19.66
N TYR A 299 17.88 2.24 18.50
CA TYR A 299 16.57 2.70 18.06
C TYR A 299 16.47 2.83 16.54
N LEU A 300 15.22 2.86 16.07
CA LEU A 300 14.83 3.30 14.74
C LEU A 300 14.04 4.59 14.90
N SER A 301 14.36 5.63 14.13
CA SER A 301 13.63 6.90 14.20
C SER A 301 13.41 7.51 12.83
N PHE A 302 12.32 8.25 12.69
CA PHE A 302 12.05 9.02 11.48
C PHE A 302 11.18 10.24 11.77
N LYS A 303 11.32 11.24 10.91
CA LYS A 303 10.41 12.38 10.84
C LYS A 303 9.25 12.03 9.92
N PHE A 304 8.04 12.29 10.37
CA PHE A 304 6.83 12.05 9.60
C PHE A 304 5.89 13.25 9.63
N ARG A 305 4.97 13.28 8.67
CA ARG A 305 3.85 14.20 8.59
C ARG A 305 2.59 13.41 8.29
N SER A 306 1.73 13.25 9.30
CA SER A 306 0.49 12.49 9.23
C SER A 306 -0.40 12.76 10.44
N LYS A 307 -1.62 12.21 10.44
CA LYS A 307 -2.46 12.10 11.64
C LYS A 307 -2.24 10.77 12.35
N SER A 308 -1.99 9.69 11.61
CA SER A 308 -1.68 8.37 12.18
C SER A 308 -0.40 7.76 11.62
N VAL A 309 0.18 6.85 12.40
CA VAL A 309 1.34 6.04 12.01
C VAL A 309 1.05 4.59 12.37
N ASN A 310 1.13 3.70 11.38
CA ASN A 310 1.08 2.26 11.57
C ASN A 310 2.42 1.66 11.18
N GLY A 311 2.81 0.55 11.81
CA GLY A 311 4.04 -0.17 11.49
C GLY A 311 3.80 -1.66 11.31
N VAL A 312 4.47 -2.26 10.33
CA VAL A 312 4.43 -3.70 10.07
C VAL A 312 5.62 -4.35 10.76
N PHE A 313 5.33 -5.25 11.70
CA PHE A 313 6.33 -5.86 12.57
C PHE A 313 6.16 -7.37 12.64
N SER A 314 7.25 -8.07 12.94
CA SER A 314 7.23 -9.45 13.40
C SER A 314 8.31 -9.70 14.43
N SER A 315 8.17 -10.79 15.20
CA SER A 315 9.23 -11.28 16.06
C SER A 315 9.09 -12.78 16.28
N ASP A 316 10.22 -13.46 16.49
CA ASP A 316 10.25 -14.89 16.82
C ASP A 316 9.65 -15.19 18.20
N ASN A 317 9.72 -14.22 19.11
CA ASN A 317 9.18 -14.31 20.47
C ASN A 317 8.34 -13.08 20.77
N GLU A 318 7.42 -13.21 21.72
CA GLU A 318 6.70 -12.06 22.26
C GLU A 318 7.70 -11.01 22.77
N SER A 319 7.69 -9.84 22.14
CA SER A 319 8.73 -8.82 22.33
C SER A 319 8.11 -7.43 22.48
N LYS A 320 8.77 -6.57 23.26
CA LYS A 320 8.30 -5.20 23.46
C LYS A 320 9.07 -4.20 22.60
N LEU A 321 8.32 -3.34 21.93
CA LEU A 321 8.84 -2.19 21.21
C LEU A 321 8.31 -0.91 21.86
N PHE A 322 9.18 -0.18 22.55
CA PHE A 322 8.80 1.10 23.15
C PHE A 322 8.72 2.19 22.08
N VAL A 323 7.76 3.09 22.23
CA VAL A 323 7.47 4.16 21.26
C VAL A 323 7.58 5.50 21.95
N LYS A 324 8.34 6.43 21.35
CA LYS A 324 8.45 7.82 21.77
C LYS A 324 8.04 8.75 20.63
N LEU A 325 7.42 9.88 20.95
CA LEU A 325 7.12 10.99 20.07
C LEU A 325 7.87 12.24 20.57
N ASP A 326 8.63 12.89 19.70
CA ASP A 326 9.50 14.03 20.01
C ASP A 326 10.37 13.81 21.27
N GLY A 327 10.90 12.58 21.42
CA GLY A 327 11.77 12.17 22.51
C GLY A 327 11.07 11.83 23.84
N LYS A 328 9.74 11.89 23.90
CA LYS A 328 8.94 11.52 25.09
C LYS A 328 8.07 10.30 24.82
N PHE A 329 7.74 9.53 25.85
CA PHE A 329 6.69 8.51 25.72
C PHE A 329 5.35 9.16 25.42
N LEU A 330 4.48 8.44 24.71
CA LEU A 330 3.20 8.93 24.23
C LEU A 330 2.27 9.30 25.38
N GLU A 331 1.37 10.25 25.14
CA GLU A 331 0.19 10.49 25.96
C GLU A 331 -0.98 9.59 25.50
N GLU A 332 -1.99 9.39 26.35
CA GLU A 332 -3.14 8.51 26.02
C GLU A 332 -3.91 8.98 24.77
N ASN A 333 -3.93 10.28 24.50
CA ASN A 333 -4.57 10.88 23.33
C ASN A 333 -3.68 10.88 22.06
N GLU A 334 -2.46 10.35 22.14
CA GLU A 334 -1.55 10.15 21.01
C GLU A 334 -1.43 8.67 20.63
N ALA A 335 -1.89 7.78 21.52
CA ALA A 335 -1.72 6.34 21.44
C ALA A 335 -2.56 5.72 20.31
N GLY A 336 -1.90 4.98 19.42
CA GLY A 336 -2.59 4.11 18.48
C GLY A 336 -3.26 2.91 19.16
N LEU A 337 -4.06 2.16 18.39
CA LEU A 337 -4.91 1.09 18.91
C LEU A 337 -4.14 -0.07 19.57
N ASP A 338 -2.89 -0.29 19.20
CA ASP A 338 -2.05 -1.36 19.74
C ASP A 338 -1.10 -0.87 20.86
N ILE A 339 -1.12 0.42 21.21
CA ILE A 339 -0.26 0.95 22.29
C ILE A 339 -0.79 0.55 23.67
N SER A 340 0.13 0.08 24.49
CA SER A 340 -0.04 -0.15 25.92
C SER A 340 0.93 0.70 26.73
N PHE A 341 0.60 0.95 27.99
CA PHE A 341 1.46 1.68 28.92
C PHE A 341 1.96 0.76 30.03
N ASP A 342 3.24 0.85 30.37
CA ASP A 342 3.79 0.11 31.50
C ASP A 342 3.49 0.81 32.84
N ASN A 343 3.92 0.21 33.95
CA ASN A 343 3.71 0.77 35.29
C ASN A 343 4.44 2.10 35.55
N LYS A 344 5.31 2.54 34.63
CA LYS A 344 6.02 3.82 34.66
C LYS A 344 5.44 4.81 33.64
N GLY A 345 4.32 4.48 32.98
CA GLY A 345 3.70 5.31 31.95
C GLY A 345 4.46 5.33 30.62
N ARG A 346 5.33 4.34 30.36
CA ARG A 346 6.06 4.25 29.09
C ARG A 346 5.21 3.50 28.07
N SER A 347 4.99 4.12 26.91
CA SER A 347 4.24 3.58 25.77
C SER A 347 5.04 2.52 25.02
N TYR A 348 4.40 1.38 24.73
CA TYR A 348 4.97 0.28 23.95
C TYR A 348 3.88 -0.49 23.21
N ILE A 349 4.27 -1.18 22.14
CA ILE A 349 3.48 -2.27 21.55
C ILE A 349 4.04 -3.62 21.97
N ASN A 350 3.18 -4.63 22.01
CA ASN A 350 3.55 -6.02 22.24
C ASN A 350 3.52 -6.80 20.92
N ILE A 351 4.70 -7.10 20.37
CA ILE A 351 4.83 -7.79 19.10
C ILE A 351 4.78 -9.29 19.37
N ASN A 352 3.65 -9.90 19.02
CA ASN A 352 3.33 -11.29 19.29
C ASN A 352 2.98 -12.09 18.02
N GLU A 353 2.81 -11.41 16.89
CA GLU A 353 2.53 -12.01 15.59
C GLU A 353 2.93 -11.07 14.44
N PRO A 354 3.15 -11.60 13.22
CA PRO A 354 3.43 -10.78 12.06
C PRO A 354 2.15 -10.10 11.54
N LYS A 355 2.01 -8.79 11.81
CA LYS A 355 0.89 -7.96 11.36
C LYS A 355 1.27 -6.47 11.32
N MET A 356 0.32 -5.65 10.87
CA MET A 356 0.36 -4.21 11.09
C MET A 356 -0.11 -3.88 12.51
N TYR A 357 0.57 -2.94 13.16
CA TYR A 357 0.27 -2.41 14.49
C TYR A 357 0.03 -0.90 14.39
N SER A 358 -1.04 -0.40 15.01
CA SER A 358 -1.34 1.02 15.12
C SER A 358 -0.53 1.66 16.25
N LEU A 359 0.41 2.54 15.89
CA LEU A 359 1.35 3.16 16.83
C LEU A 359 0.87 4.51 17.33
N LEU A 360 0.32 5.33 16.44
CA LEU A 360 -0.08 6.71 16.73
C LEU A 360 -1.42 7.03 16.08
N ILE A 361 -2.27 7.72 16.83
CA ILE A 361 -3.44 8.45 16.32
C ILE A 361 -3.40 9.81 17.00
N LEU A 362 -2.99 10.84 16.26
CA LEU A 362 -2.81 12.20 16.78
C LEU A 362 -4.12 12.99 16.65
N PRO A 363 -4.37 13.96 17.54
CA PRO A 363 -5.58 14.80 17.46
C PRO A 363 -5.59 15.69 16.21
N GLU A 364 -4.42 16.08 15.73
CA GLU A 364 -4.24 16.98 14.57
C GLU A 364 -3.23 16.39 13.59
N TYR A 365 -3.41 16.68 12.30
CA TYR A 365 -2.42 16.36 11.28
C TYR A 365 -1.17 17.23 11.48
N THR A 366 -0.05 16.61 11.81
CA THR A 366 1.14 17.34 12.26
C THR A 366 2.43 16.72 11.75
N GLU A 367 3.54 17.42 11.96
CA GLU A 367 4.89 16.94 11.69
C GLU A 367 5.61 16.66 13.01
N LYS A 368 6.14 15.45 13.15
CA LYS A 368 6.70 14.94 14.39
C LYS A 368 7.86 13.98 14.13
N VAL A 369 8.59 13.64 15.18
CA VAL A 369 9.61 12.59 15.16
C VAL A 369 9.16 11.43 16.03
N ILE A 370 9.04 10.24 15.44
CA ILE A 370 8.81 9.00 16.18
C ILE A 370 10.13 8.26 16.36
N THR A 371 10.32 7.68 17.55
CA THR A 371 11.49 6.85 17.90
C THR A 371 11.00 5.52 18.50
N LEU A 372 11.52 4.42 17.98
CA LEU A 372 11.17 3.06 18.37
C LEU A 372 12.36 2.38 19.01
N LEU A 373 12.19 1.88 20.23
CA LEU A 373 13.26 1.31 21.06
C LEU A 373 13.01 -0.18 21.31
N PRO A 374 13.60 -1.09 20.51
CA PRO A 374 13.44 -2.53 20.70
C PRO A 374 14.06 -2.96 22.03
N GLN A 375 13.32 -3.75 22.81
CA GLN A 375 13.82 -4.32 24.07
C GLN A 375 14.49 -5.68 23.88
N ASP A 376 14.13 -6.36 22.81
CA ASP A 376 14.50 -7.73 22.52
C ASP A 376 15.17 -7.82 21.14
N LYS A 377 16.00 -8.85 20.97
CA LYS A 377 16.63 -9.19 19.69
C LYS A 377 15.61 -9.84 18.77
N GLY A 378 15.73 -9.57 17.47
CA GLY A 378 14.93 -10.27 16.47
C GLY A 378 13.54 -9.69 16.27
N ILE A 379 13.33 -8.42 16.66
CA ILE A 379 12.19 -7.65 16.20
C ILE A 379 12.49 -7.22 14.77
N SER A 380 11.70 -7.70 13.81
CA SER A 380 11.78 -7.31 12.41
C SER A 380 10.80 -6.18 12.14
N VAL A 381 11.27 -5.10 11.54
CA VAL A 381 10.50 -3.94 11.11
C VAL A 381 10.47 -3.91 9.59
N PHE A 382 9.30 -3.98 8.99
CA PHE A 382 9.14 -4.14 7.53
C PHE A 382 8.80 -2.82 6.84
N ALA A 383 7.77 -2.14 7.34
CA ALA A 383 7.30 -0.90 6.76
C ALA A 383 6.58 0.00 7.77
N PHE A 384 6.44 1.28 7.42
CA PHE A 384 5.54 2.23 8.08
C PHE A 384 4.59 2.86 7.09
N THR A 385 3.32 2.96 7.49
CA THR A 385 2.26 3.60 6.72
C THR A 385 1.65 4.75 7.52
N PHE A 386 0.99 5.65 6.80
CA PHE A 386 0.55 6.94 7.33
C PHE A 386 -0.89 7.20 6.90
N GLY A 387 -1.68 7.78 7.80
CA GLY A 387 -3.08 8.14 7.53
C GLY A 387 -3.37 9.62 7.79
N SER A 388 -4.42 10.11 7.13
CA SER A 388 -4.91 11.48 7.21
C SER A 388 -6.40 11.57 7.63
N TYR A 389 -7.05 10.43 7.85
CA TYR A 389 -8.45 10.35 8.24
C TYR A 389 -8.61 10.59 9.74
N GLU A 390 -9.77 11.14 10.15
CA GLU A 390 -10.04 11.46 11.56
C GLU A 390 -9.88 10.27 12.51
N GLU A 391 -10.29 9.08 12.08
CA GLU A 391 -10.25 7.86 12.89
C GLU A 391 -8.86 7.19 12.92
N GLY A 392 -7.88 7.75 12.21
CA GLY A 392 -6.49 7.31 12.30
C GLY A 392 -6.14 5.99 11.62
N PHE A 393 -7.04 5.40 10.83
CA PHE A 393 -6.68 4.29 9.95
C PHE A 393 -5.79 4.79 8.83
#